data_AF-A0A9Q3DQ31-F1
#
_entry.id   AF-A0A9Q3DQ31-F1
#
_cell.length_a   1.000
_cell.length_b   1.000
_cell.length_c   1.000
_cell.angle_alpha   90.00
_cell.angle_beta   90.00
_cell.angle_gamma   90.00
#
_symmetry.space_group_name_H-M   'P 1'
#
loop_
_entity.id
_entity.type
_entity.pdbx_description
1 polymer ?
#
loop_
_entity_poly.entity_id
_entity_poly.type
_entity_poly.pdbx_seq_one_letter_code
_entity_poly.pdbx_strand_id
1 'polypeptide(L)'
;MNRQRALGEIIGHEVDIILNIERPYPPLLRRPAYPESPNSREALDTHIKELLDLGVIRKVGHNEEVEIITQVIVEWHKGKSRMVGNFRALNTYSVPYRYPIPKI
;
A
#
# COMPACT_ATOMS: atom_id res chain seq x y z
N MET A 1 8.94 22.47 -22.51
CA MET A 1 8.94 21.03 -22.14
C MET A 1 8.15 20.90 -20.84
N ASN A 2 6.88 20.47 -20.91
CA ASN A 2 6.06 20.24 -19.71
C ASN A 2 6.62 19.03 -18.97
N ARG A 3 7.26 19.24 -17.82
CA ARG A 3 7.56 18.14 -16.89
C ARG A 3 6.23 17.75 -16.25
N GLN A 4 5.63 16.66 -16.71
CA GLN A 4 4.57 16.01 -15.97
C GLN A 4 5.20 15.58 -14.64
N ARG A 5 4.74 16.17 -13.52
CA ARG A 5 5.26 15.83 -12.18
C ARG A 5 5.06 14.33 -11.93
N ALA A 6 5.98 13.69 -11.22
CA ALA A 6 5.77 12.30 -10.83
C ALA A 6 4.50 12.21 -9.97
N LEU A 7 3.77 11.09 -10.02
CA LEU A 7 2.52 10.95 -9.27
C LEU A 7 2.73 11.14 -7.75
N GLY A 8 3.91 10.77 -7.24
CA GLY A 8 4.30 10.99 -5.84
C GLY A 8 4.64 12.45 -5.48
N GLU A 9 4.70 13.38 -6.45
CA GLU A 9 5.03 14.80 -6.24
C GLU A 9 3.79 15.71 -6.27
N ILE A 10 2.59 15.13 -6.25
CA ILE A 10 1.33 15.88 -6.22
C ILE A 10 1.08 16.38 -4.79
N ILE A 11 1.37 17.66 -4.56
CA ILE A 11 1.16 18.37 -3.29
C ILE A 11 -0.33 18.62 -3.05
N GLY A 12 -0.81 18.46 -1.80
CA GLY A 12 -2.18 18.78 -1.39
C GLY A 12 -3.16 17.59 -1.43
N HIS A 13 -2.66 16.40 -1.73
CA HIS A 13 -3.40 15.14 -1.67
C HIS A 13 -2.84 14.20 -0.59
N GLU A 14 -2.11 14.74 0.39
CA GLU A 14 -1.64 13.97 1.53
C GLU A 14 -2.83 13.45 2.35
N VAL A 15 -2.71 12.21 2.85
CA VAL A 15 -3.70 11.60 3.72
C VAL A 15 -3.02 11.23 5.04
N ASP A 16 -3.48 11.84 6.12
CA ASP A 16 -3.08 11.46 7.47
C ASP A 16 -3.86 10.22 7.91
N ILE A 17 -3.14 9.13 8.15
CA ILE A 17 -3.73 7.92 8.74
C ILE A 17 -3.59 8.01 10.26
N ILE A 18 -4.73 8.23 10.93
CA ILE A 18 -4.79 8.27 12.39
C ILE A 18 -5.14 6.88 12.91
N LEU A 19 -4.34 6.36 13.84
CA LEU A 19 -4.60 5.09 14.50
C LEU A 19 -5.34 5.28 15.82
N ASN A 20 -6.20 4.33 16.19
CA ASN A 20 -6.94 4.29 17.46
C ASN A 20 -6.19 3.54 18.57
N ILE A 21 -4.91 3.26 18.35
CA ILE A 21 -4.01 2.52 19.25
C ILE A 21 -2.67 3.23 19.32
N GLU A 22 -1.95 3.00 20.42
CA GLU A 22 -0.59 3.50 20.63
C GLU A 22 0.44 2.38 20.50
N ARG A 23 1.71 2.76 20.48
CA ARG A 23 2.83 1.81 20.48
C ARG A 23 2.94 1.12 21.85
N PRO A 24 3.36 -0.17 21.89
CA PRO A 24 3.74 -1.01 20.75
C PRO A 24 2.52 -1.51 19.96
N TYR A 25 2.63 -1.48 18.62
CA TYR A 25 1.55 -1.94 17.76
C TYR A 25 1.33 -3.46 17.84
N PRO A 26 0.07 -3.93 17.70
CA PRO A 26 -0.26 -5.34 17.80
C PRO A 26 0.43 -6.15 16.69
N PRO A 27 0.79 -7.43 16.94
CA PRO A 27 1.43 -8.30 15.95
C PRO A 27 0.64 -8.44 14.64
N LEU A 28 -0.67 -8.18 14.68
CA LEU A 28 -1.54 -8.18 13.50
C LEU A 28 -1.09 -7.18 12.42
N LEU A 29 -0.43 -6.09 12.82
CA LEU A 29 0.14 -5.08 11.93
C LEU A 29 1.57 -5.42 11.47
N ARG A 30 2.14 -6.57 11.84
CA ARG A 30 3.49 -7.00 11.42
C ARG A 30 3.49 -8.39 10.79
N ARG A 31 2.43 -8.72 10.06
CA ARG A 31 2.31 -10.06 9.46
C ARG A 31 3.32 -10.23 8.31
N PRO A 32 3.97 -11.41 8.20
CA PRO A 32 4.84 -11.71 7.07
C PRO A 32 4.04 -11.76 5.77
N ALA A 33 4.71 -11.63 4.63
CA ALA A 33 4.11 -11.82 3.32
C ALA A 33 3.54 -13.25 3.17
N TYR A 34 2.48 -13.38 2.37
CA TYR A 34 1.95 -14.69 2.00
C TYR A 34 2.93 -15.44 1.08
N PRO A 35 2.96 -16.77 1.12
CA PRO A 35 3.60 -17.55 0.07
C PRO A 35 2.89 -17.32 -1.27
N GLU A 36 3.67 -17.05 -2.32
CA GLU A 36 3.14 -16.72 -3.63
C GLU A 36 3.53 -17.77 -4.68
N SER A 37 2.63 -18.01 -5.63
CA SER A 37 2.93 -18.84 -6.81
C SER A 37 3.97 -18.17 -7.71
N PRO A 38 4.72 -18.92 -8.55
CA PRO A 38 5.68 -18.32 -9.50
C PRO A 38 5.05 -17.23 -10.38
N ASN A 39 3.86 -17.49 -10.93
CA ASN A 39 3.12 -16.52 -11.75
C ASN A 39 2.70 -15.27 -10.95
N SER A 40 2.23 -15.45 -9.71
CA SER A 40 1.93 -14.31 -8.82
C SER A 40 3.17 -13.48 -8.53
N ARG A 41 4.32 -14.13 -8.34
CA ARG A 41 5.59 -13.45 -8.04
C ARG A 41 6.08 -12.61 -9.22
N GLU A 42 6.04 -13.15 -10.44
CA GLU A 42 6.38 -12.39 -11.65
C GLU A 42 5.46 -11.18 -11.85
N ALA A 43 4.16 -11.35 -11.60
CA ALA A 43 3.21 -10.26 -11.65
C ALA A 43 3.49 -9.20 -10.57
N LEU A 44 3.79 -9.60 -9.32
CA LEU A 44 4.17 -8.68 -8.26
C LEU A 44 5.42 -7.88 -8.62
N ASP A 45 6.47 -8.53 -9.10
CA ASP A 45 7.71 -7.86 -9.48
C ASP A 45 7.48 -6.81 -10.59
N THR A 46 6.59 -7.11 -11.53
CA THR A 46 6.16 -6.18 -12.58
C THR A 46 5.44 -4.97 -11.98
N HIS A 47 4.40 -5.19 -11.16
CA HIS A 47 3.63 -4.11 -10.52
C HIS A 47 4.50 -3.24 -9.60
N ILE A 48 5.37 -3.86 -8.80
CA ILE A 48 6.29 -3.16 -7.90
C ILE A 48 7.26 -2.29 -8.70
N LYS A 49 7.82 -2.81 -9.79
CA LYS A 49 8.73 -2.06 -10.66
C LYS A 49 8.03 -0.83 -11.25
N GLU A 50 6.83 -0.99 -11.79
CA GLU A 50 6.06 0.14 -12.35
C GLU A 50 5.81 1.23 -11.29
N LEU A 51 5.44 0.84 -10.06
CA LEU A 51 5.21 1.79 -8.97
C LEU A 51 6.49 2.48 -8.49
N LEU A 52 7.63 1.79 -8.53
CA LEU A 52 8.94 2.39 -8.26
C LEU A 52 9.31 3.41 -9.35
N ASP A 53 9.13 3.05 -10.62
CA ASP A 53 9.44 3.91 -11.78
C ASP A 53 8.54 5.16 -11.80
N LEU A 54 7.29 5.05 -11.34
CA LEU A 54 6.35 6.17 -11.18
C LEU A 54 6.60 7.01 -9.91
N GLY A 55 7.50 6.58 -9.03
CA GLY A 55 7.77 7.24 -7.75
C GLY A 55 6.61 7.18 -6.76
N VAL A 56 5.71 6.20 -6.89
CA VAL A 56 4.56 6.00 -5.98
C VAL A 56 4.98 5.26 -4.71
N ILE A 57 5.92 4.32 -4.84
CA ILE A 57 6.52 3.61 -3.71
C ILE A 57 8.03 3.76 -3.75
N ARG A 58 8.69 3.50 -2.61
CA ARG A 58 10.14 3.46 -2.51
C ARG A 58 10.61 2.25 -1.72
N LYS A 59 11.89 1.89 -1.91
CA LYS A 59 12.55 0.96 -1.01
C LYS A 59 12.75 1.62 0.35
N VAL A 60 12.46 0.87 1.40
CA VAL A 60 12.80 1.22 2.79
C VAL A 60 14.29 0.98 3.01
N GLY A 61 14.98 1.89 3.70
CA GLY A 61 16.40 1.75 3.99
C GLY A 61 16.69 0.59 4.96
N HIS A 62 17.90 0.03 4.91
CA HIS A 62 18.26 -1.09 5.81
C HIS A 62 18.12 -0.75 7.31
N ASN A 63 18.36 0.51 7.68
CA ASN A 63 18.29 1.00 9.06
C ASN A 63 16.96 1.70 9.38
N GLU A 64 15.98 1.68 8.47
CA GLU A 64 14.70 2.33 8.67
C GLU A 64 13.73 1.34 9.32
N GLU A 65 13.24 1.67 10.52
CA GLU A 65 12.30 0.81 11.24
C GLU A 65 10.91 0.89 10.59
N VAL A 66 10.37 -0.26 10.20
CA VAL A 66 8.99 -0.39 9.72
C VAL A 66 8.17 -1.12 10.77
N GLU A 67 7.31 -0.37 11.47
CA GLU A 67 6.51 -0.93 12.55
C GLU A 67 5.18 -1.51 12.08
N ILE A 68 4.73 -1.14 10.87
CA ILE A 68 3.48 -1.56 10.25
C ILE A 68 3.78 -2.15 8.87
N ILE A 69 3.42 -3.40 8.68
CA ILE A 69 3.59 -4.17 7.45
C ILE A 69 2.22 -4.72 7.05
N THR A 70 1.76 -4.30 5.89
CA THR A 70 0.56 -4.84 5.24
C THR A 70 0.98 -5.78 4.13
N GLN A 71 0.31 -6.92 4.06
CA GLN A 71 0.58 -7.92 3.03
C GLN A 71 -0.01 -7.48 1.69
N VAL A 72 0.59 -7.96 0.61
CA VAL A 72 0.13 -7.69 -0.76
C VAL A 72 -0.09 -9.03 -1.44
N ILE A 73 -1.15 -9.13 -2.24
CA ILE A 73 -1.50 -10.32 -3.03
C ILE A 73 -1.78 -9.94 -4.48
N VAL A 74 -1.79 -10.92 -5.38
CA VAL A 74 -2.20 -10.73 -6.78
C VAL A 74 -3.55 -11.38 -7.03
N GLU A 75 -4.46 -10.61 -7.60
CA GLU A 75 -5.74 -11.11 -8.11
C GLU A 75 -5.73 -11.13 -9.65
N TRP A 76 -6.22 -12.22 -10.23
CA TRP A 76 -6.29 -12.41 -11.68
C TRP A 76 -7.73 -12.32 -12.17
N HIS A 77 -7.96 -11.52 -13.20
CA HIS A 77 -9.26 -11.44 -13.85
C HIS A 77 -9.11 -11.23 -15.36
N LYS A 78 -9.69 -12.12 -16.15
CA LYS A 78 -9.65 -12.11 -17.63
C LYS A 78 -8.23 -11.94 -18.20
N GLY A 79 -7.27 -12.69 -17.65
CA GLY A 79 -5.86 -12.66 -18.07
C GLY A 79 -5.07 -11.43 -17.63
N LYS A 80 -5.66 -10.53 -16.85
CA LYS A 80 -4.97 -9.36 -16.28
C LYS A 80 -4.77 -9.55 -14.78
N SER A 81 -3.60 -9.20 -14.28
CA SER A 81 -3.27 -9.22 -12.86
C SER A 81 -3.49 -7.85 -12.22
N ARG A 82 -3.81 -7.86 -10.92
CA ARG A 82 -3.92 -6.66 -10.08
C ARG A 82 -3.19 -6.92 -8.77
N MET A 83 -2.35 -5.98 -8.35
CA MET A 83 -1.75 -5.99 -7.03
C MET A 83 -2.74 -5.40 -6.01
N VAL A 84 -3.03 -6.13 -4.93
CA VAL A 84 -4.02 -5.75 -3.92
C VAL A 84 -3.39 -5.77 -2.53
N GLY A 85 -3.42 -4.64 -1.83
CA GLY A 85 -3.00 -4.56 -0.44
C GLY A 85 -4.05 -5.10 0.52
N ASN A 86 -3.67 -6.03 1.39
CA ASN A 86 -4.51 -6.53 2.47
C ASN A 86 -4.45 -5.57 3.67
N PHE A 87 -5.25 -4.52 3.60
CA PHE A 87 -5.35 -3.49 4.65
C PHE A 87 -6.34 -3.81 5.76
N ARG A 88 -6.90 -5.03 5.83
CA ARG A 88 -7.96 -5.34 6.82
C ARG A 88 -7.52 -5.08 8.25
N ALA A 89 -6.31 -5.52 8.60
CA ALA A 89 -5.73 -5.28 9.92
C ALA A 89 -5.54 -3.79 10.19
N LEU A 90 -4.96 -3.05 9.24
CA LEU A 90 -4.75 -1.60 9.35
C LEU A 90 -6.07 -0.86 9.54
N ASN A 91 -7.10 -1.21 8.77
CA ASN A 91 -8.42 -0.59 8.82
C ASN A 91 -9.12 -0.79 10.17
N THR A 92 -8.93 -1.94 10.84
CA THR A 92 -9.46 -2.17 12.20
C THR A 92 -8.90 -1.17 13.20
N TYR A 93 -7.65 -0.74 13.00
CA TYR A 93 -6.95 0.18 13.89
C TYR A 93 -6.92 1.62 13.39
N SER A 94 -7.53 1.91 12.25
CA SER A 94 -7.58 3.25 11.67
C SER A 94 -8.86 3.96 12.08
N VAL A 95 -8.75 5.23 12.49
CA VAL A 95 -9.91 6.09 12.75
C VAL A 95 -10.55 6.47 11.41
N PRO A 96 -11.84 6.14 11.16
CA PRO A 96 -12.48 6.45 9.90
C PRO A 96 -12.64 7.96 9.69
N TYR A 97 -12.03 8.52 8.65
CA TYR A 97 -12.32 9.88 8.20
C TYR A 97 -13.60 9.89 7.35
N ARG A 98 -14.69 10.43 7.91
CA ARG A 98 -15.97 10.54 7.21
C ARG A 98 -16.07 11.87 6.50
N TYR A 99 -15.51 11.96 5.29
CA TYR A 99 -15.83 13.08 4.41
C TYR A 99 -17.32 13.01 4.03
N PRO A 100 -18.10 14.09 4.21
CA PRO A 100 -19.53 14.07 3.94
C PRO A 100 -19.77 14.05 2.41
N ILE A 101 -19.79 12.85 1.84
CA ILE A 101 -20.20 12.63 0.45
C ILE A 101 -21.74 12.53 0.44
N PRO A 102 -22.44 13.40 -0.31
CA PRO A 102 -23.88 13.28 -0.50
C PRO A 102 -24.20 11.90 -1.11
N LYS A 103 -25.21 11.23 -0.59
CA LYS A 103 -25.75 10.05 -1.26
C LYS A 103 -26.51 10.54 -2.50
N ILE A 104 -26.10 10.08 -3.67
CA ILE A 104 -26.79 10.29 -4.95
C ILE A 104 -27.85 9.20 -5.11
#